data_AF-A0A8H2NR02-F1
#
_entry.id   AF-A0A8H2NR02-F1
#
_cell.length_a   1.000
_cell.length_b   1.000
_cell.length_c   1.000
_cell.angle_alpha   90.00
_cell.angle_beta   90.00
_cell.angle_gamma   90.00
#
_symmetry.space_group_name_H-M   'P 1'
#
loop_
_entity.id
_entity.type
_entity.pdbx_description
1 polymer ?
#
loop_
_entity_poly.entity_id
_entity_poly.type
_entity_poly.pdbx_seq_one_letter_code
_entity_poly.pdbx_strand_id
1 'polypeptide(L)'
;MPIIDSEHLKPGLRPVQIAEAAWYEALVAREVAAPEDLPAAREAADKALNAYKDACVGLYGYIQSTVQNAEAEAVQIGSPVPRT
;
A
#
# COMPACT_ATOMS: atom_id res chain seq x y z
N MET A 1 20.80 10.54 10.36
CA MET A 1 19.99 9.52 9.66
C MET A 1 18.94 10.26 8.84
N PRO A 2 18.77 9.95 7.55
CA PRO A 2 17.59 10.39 6.83
C PRO A 2 16.35 9.89 7.57
N ILE A 3 15.46 10.81 7.91
CA ILE A 3 14.25 10.54 8.66
C ILE A 3 13.14 10.35 7.63
N ILE A 4 12.69 9.10 7.44
CA ILE A 4 11.46 8.83 6.71
C ILE A 4 10.31 9.19 7.66
N ASP A 5 9.61 10.27 7.37
CA ASP A 5 8.40 10.67 8.10
C ASP A 5 7.12 10.18 7.37
N SER A 6 5.97 10.44 7.99
CA SER A 6 4.67 10.04 7.44
C SER A 6 4.34 10.69 6.09
N GLU A 7 4.91 11.85 5.74
CA GLU A 7 4.67 12.53 4.46
C GLU A 7 5.29 11.74 3.30
N HIS A 8 6.46 11.15 3.52
CA HIS A 8 7.14 10.32 2.52
C HIS A 8 6.39 9.02 2.21
N LEU A 9 5.50 8.58 3.11
CA LEU A 9 4.69 7.38 2.96
C LEU A 9 3.32 7.63 2.33
N LYS A 10 2.84 8.89 2.32
CA LYS A 10 1.53 9.26 1.75
C LYS A 10 1.32 8.80 0.30
N PRO A 11 2.30 8.90 -0.62
CA PRO A 11 2.11 8.45 -1.99
C PRO A 11 1.82 6.94 -2.08
N GLY A 12 2.49 6.13 -1.27
CA GLY A 12 2.26 4.68 -1.18
C GLY A 12 0.97 4.29 -0.45
N LEU A 13 0.46 5.16 0.42
CA LEU A 13 -0.78 4.92 1.19
C LEU A 13 -2.05 5.16 0.37
N ARG A 14 -2.02 6.08 -0.59
CA ARG A 14 -3.22 6.44 -1.37
C ARG A 14 -3.87 5.24 -2.10
N PRO A 15 -3.12 4.34 -2.78
CA PRO A 15 -3.69 3.14 -3.38
C PRO A 15 -4.37 2.21 -2.36
N VAL A 16 -3.78 2.08 -1.16
CA VAL A 16 -4.33 1.26 -0.08
C VAL A 16 -5.68 1.80 0.39
N GLN A 17 -5.78 3.12 0.61
CA GLN A 17 -7.01 3.77 1.03
C GLN A 17 -8.13 3.63 -0.01
N ILE A 18 -7.80 3.75 -1.30
CA ILE A 18 -8.77 3.57 -2.38
C ILE A 18 -9.28 2.12 -2.42
N ALA A 19 -8.38 1.15 -2.30
CA ALA A 19 -8.75 -0.26 -2.34
C ALA A 19 -9.52 -0.69 -1.08
N GLU A 20 -9.18 -0.13 0.10
CA GLU A 20 -9.90 -0.34 1.36
C GLU A 20 -11.34 0.16 1.25
N ALA A 21 -11.53 1.39 0.75
CA ALA A 21 -12.86 1.96 0.55
C ALA A 21 -13.70 1.11 -0.42
N ALA A 22 -13.13 0.68 -1.55
CA ALA A 22 -13.82 -0.18 -2.51
C ALA A 22 -14.19 -1.56 -1.92
N TRP A 23 -13.32 -2.13 -1.09
CA TRP A 23 -13.62 -3.36 -0.37
C TRP A 23 -14.77 -3.18 0.64
N TYR A 24 -14.77 -2.09 1.38
CA TYR A 24 -15.85 -1.77 2.31
C TYR A 24 -17.19 -1.58 1.60
N GLU A 25 -17.21 -0.85 0.48
CA GLU A 25 -18.40 -0.69 -0.36
C GLU A 25 -18.93 -2.05 -0.86
N ALA A 26 -18.04 -2.95 -1.29
CA ALA A 26 -18.42 -4.29 -1.73
C ALA A 26 -18.97 -5.16 -0.58
N LEU A 27 -18.46 -4.99 0.65
CA LEU A 27 -19.01 -5.68 1.82
C LEU A 27 -20.43 -5.20 2.15
N VAL A 28 -20.66 -3.89 2.12
CA VAL A 28 -21.99 -3.30 2.34
C VAL A 28 -22.96 -3.78 1.26
N ALA A 29 -22.55 -3.76 -0.01
CA ALA A 29 -23.36 -4.27 -1.12
C ALA A 29 -23.73 -5.74 -0.95
N ARG A 30 -22.79 -6.57 -0.46
CA ARG A 30 -23.04 -7.98 -0.14
C ARG A 30 -24.03 -8.18 1.00
N GLU A 31 -24.00 -7.32 2.01
CA GLU A 31 -24.89 -7.40 3.17
C GLU A 31 -26.35 -7.11 2.81
N VAL A 32 -26.58 -6.18 1.86
CA VAL A 32 -27.93 -5.79 1.42
C VAL A 32 -28.40 -6.49 0.14
N ALA A 33 -27.60 -7.43 -0.40
CA ALA A 33 -27.92 -8.13 -1.64
C ALA A 33 -29.14 -9.05 -1.50
N ALA A 34 -29.97 -9.08 -2.54
CA ALA A 34 -31.04 -10.07 -2.64
C ALA A 34 -30.44 -11.50 -2.76
N PRO A 35 -31.17 -12.56 -2.34
CA PRO A 35 -30.66 -13.93 -2.38
C PRO A 35 -30.13 -14.39 -3.74
N GLU A 36 -30.77 -13.95 -4.83
CA GLU A 36 -30.39 -14.21 -6.22
C GLU A 36 -29.07 -13.57 -6.63
N ASP A 37 -28.74 -12.40 -6.08
CA ASP A 37 -27.53 -11.62 -6.39
C ASP A 37 -26.38 -11.92 -5.42
N LEU A 38 -26.66 -12.60 -4.31
CA LEU A 38 -25.71 -12.91 -3.24
C LEU A 38 -24.44 -13.63 -3.72
N PRO A 39 -24.47 -14.56 -4.71
CA PRO A 39 -23.26 -15.14 -5.27
C PRO A 39 -22.36 -14.10 -5.95
N ALA A 40 -22.94 -13.21 -6.76
CA ALA A 40 -22.19 -12.17 -7.46
C ALA A 40 -21.63 -11.12 -6.49
N ALA A 41 -22.40 -10.73 -5.47
CA ALA A 41 -21.95 -9.81 -4.44
C ALA A 41 -20.83 -10.39 -3.57
N ARG A 42 -20.83 -11.70 -3.31
CA ARG A 42 -19.71 -12.41 -2.66
C ARG A 42 -18.44 -12.36 -3.51
N GLU A 43 -18.55 -12.69 -4.79
CA GLU A 43 -17.40 -12.66 -5.71
C GLU A 43 -16.81 -11.25 -5.83
N ALA A 44 -17.66 -10.22 -5.90
CA ALA A 44 -17.23 -8.82 -5.93
C ALA A 44 -16.46 -8.43 -4.65
N ALA A 45 -16.96 -8.83 -3.47
CA ALA A 45 -16.29 -8.57 -2.20
C ALA A 45 -14.93 -9.30 -2.10
N ASP A 46 -14.84 -10.54 -2.55
CA ASP A 46 -13.60 -11.31 -2.55
C ASP A 46 -12.56 -10.71 -3.52
N LYS A 47 -13.01 -10.26 -4.70
CA LYS A 47 -12.15 -9.56 -5.66
C LYS A 47 -11.63 -8.24 -5.10
N ALA A 48 -12.49 -7.46 -4.44
CA ALA A 48 -12.09 -6.20 -3.81
C ALA A 48 -11.12 -6.43 -2.64
N LEU A 49 -11.32 -7.49 -1.85
CA LEU A 49 -10.39 -7.88 -0.79
C LEU A 49 -9.00 -8.24 -1.35
N ASN A 50 -8.94 -8.98 -2.46
CA ASN A 50 -7.66 -9.31 -3.10
C ASN A 50 -6.96 -8.04 -3.62
N ALA A 51 -7.69 -7.12 -4.24
CA ALA A 51 -7.13 -5.83 -4.67
C ALA A 51 -6.59 -5.00 -3.49
N TYR A 52 -7.27 -5.01 -2.34
CA TYR A 52 -6.78 -4.37 -1.11
C TYR A 52 -5.49 -5.02 -0.61
N LYS A 53 -5.42 -6.35 -0.57
CA LYS A 53 -4.19 -7.07 -0.19
C LYS A 53 -3.04 -6.75 -1.14
N ASP A 54 -3.28 -6.72 -2.44
CA ASP A 54 -2.26 -6.38 -3.44
C ASP A 54 -1.75 -4.94 -3.25
N ALA A 55 -2.64 -3.99 -2.94
CA ALA A 55 -2.25 -2.62 -2.61
C ALA A 55 -1.37 -2.56 -1.35
N CYS A 56 -1.68 -3.34 -0.31
CA CYS A 56 -0.85 -3.45 0.90
C CYS A 56 0.54 -4.03 0.59
N VAL A 57 0.63 -5.05 -0.27
CA VAL A 57 1.92 -5.60 -0.74
C VAL A 57 2.71 -4.53 -1.51
N GLY A 58 2.03 -3.76 -2.36
CA GLY A 58 2.64 -2.63 -3.08
C GLY A 58 3.21 -1.57 -2.14
N LEU A 59 2.46 -1.19 -1.09
CA LEU A 59 2.94 -0.27 -0.06
C LEU A 59 4.17 -0.82 0.68
N TYR A 60 4.18 -2.11 1.01
CA TYR A 60 5.34 -2.73 1.64
C TYR A 60 6.59 -2.60 0.75
N GLY A 61 6.48 -2.89 -0.55
CA GLY A 61 7.57 -2.71 -1.50
C GLY A 61 8.04 -1.25 -1.63
N TYR A 62 7.11 -0.31 -1.64
CA TYR A 62 7.42 1.13 -1.63
C TYR A 62 8.21 1.55 -0.37
N ILE A 63 7.79 1.09 0.80
CA ILE A 63 8.50 1.34 2.07
C ILE A 63 9.91 0.77 2.01
N GLN A 64 10.08 -0.48 1.56
CA GLN A 64 11.40 -1.10 1.43
C GLN A 64 12.32 -0.30 0.50
N SER A 65 11.83 0.12 -0.66
CA SER A 65 12.61 0.94 -1.61
C SER A 65 12.98 2.30 -1.01
N THR A 66 12.05 2.94 -0.29
CA THR A 66 12.31 4.24 0.36
C THR A 66 13.40 4.12 1.43
N VAL A 67 13.37 3.05 2.23
CA VAL A 67 14.41 2.76 3.24
C VAL A 67 15.77 2.52 2.57
N GLN A 68 15.83 1.68 1.53
CA GLN A 68 17.09 1.39 0.82
C GLN A 68 17.71 2.65 0.21
N ASN A 69 16.90 3.52 -0.39
CA ASN A 69 17.38 4.77 -0.96
C ASN A 69 17.92 5.71 0.12
N ALA A 70 17.21 5.83 1.24
CA ALA A 70 17.63 6.64 2.38
C ALA A 70 18.95 6.11 2.98
N GLU A 71 19.11 4.79 3.11
CA GLU A 71 20.36 4.17 3.56
C GLU A 71 21.51 4.43 2.58
N ALA A 72 21.28 4.32 1.27
CA ALA A 72 22.29 4.58 0.25
C ALA A 72 22.79 6.04 0.28
N GLU A 73 21.88 7.01 0.45
CA GLU A 73 22.24 8.43 0.60
C GLU A 73 23.07 8.67 1.87
N ALA A 74 22.73 8.01 2.99
CA ALA A 74 23.49 8.13 4.22
C ALA A 74 24.92 7.57 4.10
N VAL A 75 25.11 6.49 3.35
CA VAL A 75 26.44 5.89 3.08
C VAL A 75 27.31 6.79 2.20
N GLN A 76 26.72 7.48 1.21
CA GLN A 76 27.46 8.43 0.37
C GLN A 76 27.95 9.65 1.18
N ILE A 77 27.11 10.19 2.08
CA ILE A 77 27.49 11.33 2.93
C ILE A 77 28.53 10.93 3.98
N GLY A 78 28.50 9.68 4.45
CA GLY A 78 29.43 9.14 5.46
C GLY A 78 30.78 8.68 4.93
N SER A 79 30.99 8.65 3.61
CA SER A 79 32.27 8.23 3.03
C SER A 79 33.30 9.37 3.06
N PRO A 80 34.38 9.27 3.86
CA PRO A 80 35.46 10.25 3.81
C PRO A 80 36.17 10.07 2.47
N VAL A 81 36.16 11.11 1.64
CA VAL A 81 37.01 11.18 0.45
C VAL A 81 38.46 10.93 0.91
N PRO A 82 39.15 9.87 0.44
CA PRO A 82 40.59 9.77 0.62
C PRO A 82 41.19 10.86 -0.26
N ARG A 83 41.67 11.94 0.36
CA ARG A 83 42.52 12.90 -0.33
C ARG A 83 43.84 12.18 -0.63
N THR A 84 44.03 11.82 -1.89
CA THR A 84 45.33 11.48 -2.48
C THR A 84 46.29 12.65 -2.39
#